data_AF-A0A1F6QPZ6-F1
#
_entry.id   AF-A0A1F6QPZ6-F1
#
_cell.length_a   1.000
_cell.length_b   1.000
_cell.length_c   1.000
_cell.angle_alpha   90.00
_cell.angle_beta   90.00
_cell.angle_gamma   90.00
#
_symmetry.space_group_name_H-M   'P 1'
#
loop_
_entity.id
_entity.type
_entity.pdbx_description
1 polymer ?
#
loop_
_entity_poly.entity_id
_entity_poly.type
_entity_poly.pdbx_seq_one_letter_code
_entity_poly.pdbx_strand_id
1 'polypeptide(L)' 'MNELNLDAESITRNKTYGPSEHLQHLLKIGWSADSQLIKKFLIENNLSNNDLAEAVRKLNENQSKDCCIEKSNV' A
#
# COMPACT_ATOMS: atom_id res chain seq x y z
N MET A 1 20.88 25.17 -28.65
CA MET A 1 21.73 24.47 -27.65
C MET A 1 20.81 23.53 -26.91
N ASN A 2 21.08 22.23 -27.01
CA ASN A 2 20.20 21.15 -26.55
C ASN A 2 20.11 21.14 -25.03
N GLU A 3 18.91 21.37 -24.50
CA GLU A 3 18.53 21.06 -23.13
C GLU A 3 18.47 19.53 -22.99
N LEU A 4 19.56 18.94 -22.51
CA LEU A 4 19.64 17.51 -22.23
C LEU A 4 18.77 17.19 -21.01
N ASN A 5 17.60 16.61 -21.32
CA ASN A 5 16.91 15.55 -20.59
C ASN A 5 17.58 15.16 -19.26
N LEU A 6 17.17 15.81 -18.18
CA LEU A 6 17.41 15.34 -16.83
C LEU A 6 16.54 14.11 -16.58
N ASP A 7 17.17 12.95 -16.76
CA ASP A 7 16.95 11.74 -15.95
C ASP A 7 15.53 11.16 -15.92
N ALA A 8 15.11 10.62 -17.07
CA ALA A 8 14.08 9.56 -17.12
C ALA A 8 14.54 8.22 -16.51
N GLU A 9 15.73 8.17 -15.87
CA GLU A 9 16.31 6.96 -15.26
C GLU A 9 16.07 6.83 -13.75
N SER A 10 15.36 7.76 -13.10
CA SER A 10 15.02 7.65 -11.67
C SER A 10 13.61 7.05 -11.39
N ILE A 11 12.95 6.50 -12.42
CA ILE A 11 11.54 6.04 -12.31
C ILE A 11 11.45 4.59 -11.82
N THR A 12 12.54 3.82 -11.86
CA THR A 12 12.63 2.51 -11.20
C THR A 12 13.37 2.60 -9.87
N ARG A 13 13.16 3.69 -9.11
CA ARG A 13 13.62 3.73 -7.72
C ARG A 13 12.79 2.72 -6.94
N ASN A 14 13.33 1.51 -6.83
CA ASN A 14 12.87 0.40 -6.02
C ASN A 14 12.43 0.98 -4.67
N LYS A 15 11.13 1.28 -4.51
CA LYS A 15 10.61 1.79 -3.23
C LYS A 15 10.73 0.60 -2.30
N THR A 16 11.77 0.61 -1.49
CA THR A 16 11.91 -0.32 -0.37
C THR A 16 10.80 0.06 0.60
N TYR A 17 9.62 -0.52 0.38
CA TYR A 17 8.50 -0.35 1.29
C TYR A 17 8.91 -0.96 2.62
N GLY A 18 8.78 -0.16 3.69
CA GLY A 18 8.91 -0.71 5.03
C GLY A 18 7.90 -1.84 5.22
N PRO A 19 8.15 -2.78 6.16
CA PRO A 19 7.27 -3.92 6.36
C PRO A 19 5.79 -3.52 6.59
N SER A 20 5.56 -2.41 7.30
CA SER A 20 4.21 -1.85 7.50
C SER A 20 3.57 -1.30 6.22
N GLU A 21 4.33 -0.61 5.36
CA GLU A 21 3.83 -0.08 4.09
C GLU A 21 3.55 -1.21 3.09
N HIS A 22 4.40 -2.23 3.07
CA HIS A 22 4.20 -3.41 2.22
C HIS A 22 2.96 -4.18 2.69
N LEU A 23 2.75 -4.32 4.00
CA LEU A 23 1.52 -4.91 4.54
C LEU A 23 0.27 -4.14 4.08
N GLN A 24 0.30 -2.81 4.14
CA GLN A 24 -0.80 -1.98 3.63
C GLN A 24 -1.02 -2.15 2.13
N HIS A 25 0.06 -2.25 1.35
CA HIS A 25 -0.03 -2.50 -0.08
C HIS A 25 -0.67 -3.86 -0.38
N LEU A 26 -0.27 -4.92 0.31
CA LEU A 26 -0.85 -6.25 0.15
C LEU A 26 -2.36 -6.23 0.45
N LEU A 27 -2.77 -5.60 1.55
CA LEU A 27 -4.18 -5.45 1.87
C LEU A 27 -4.92 -4.61 0.80
N LYS A 28 -4.27 -3.59 0.24
CA LYS A 28 -4.86 -2.69 -0.78
C LYS A 28 -5.11 -3.39 -2.11
N ILE A 29 -4.22 -4.30 -2.52
CA ILE A 29 -4.39 -5.06 -3.76
C ILE A 29 -5.37 -6.24 -3.61
N GLY A 30 -5.97 -6.41 -2.43
CA GLY A 30 -7.06 -7.37 -2.20
C GLY A 30 -6.65 -8.64 -1.44
N TRP A 31 -5.45 -8.69 -0.84
CA TRP A 31 -5.13 -9.79 0.05
C TRP A 31 -5.94 -9.70 1.34
N SER A 32 -6.57 -10.80 1.72
CA SER A 32 -7.27 -10.91 2.99
C SER A 32 -6.30 -10.90 4.16
N ALA A 33 -6.63 -10.15 5.22
CA ALA A 33 -5.88 -10.13 6.47
C ALA A 33 -5.71 -11.52 7.11
N ASP A 34 -6.64 -12.45 6.84
CA ASP A 34 -6.58 -13.84 7.33
C ASP A 34 -5.74 -14.78 6.42
N SER A 35 -5.27 -14.30 5.27
CA SER A 35 -4.48 -15.11 4.34
C SER A 35 -3.20 -15.65 4.98
N GLN A 36 -2.84 -16.89 4.65
CA GLN A 36 -1.57 -17.50 5.08
C GLN A 36 -0.37 -16.66 4.66
N LEU A 37 -0.45 -15.94 3.53
CA LEU A 37 0.62 -15.05 3.08
C LEU A 37 0.81 -13.86 4.04
N ILE A 38 -0.29 -13.24 4.48
CA ILE A 38 -0.23 -12.13 5.45
C ILE A 38 0.28 -12.64 6.80
N LYS A 39 -0.22 -13.78 7.27
CA LYS A 39 0.24 -14.40 8.52
C LYS A 39 1.74 -14.71 8.48
N LYS A 40 2.24 -15.27 7.37
CA LYS A 40 3.67 -15.52 7.18
C LYS A 40 4.46 -14.20 7.14
N PHE A 41 3.98 -13.20 6.42
CA PHE A 41 4.60 -11.90 6.33
C PHE A 41 4.74 -11.22 7.69
N LEU A 42 3.73 -11.32 8.55
CA LEU A 42 3.79 -10.80 9.92
C LEU A 42 4.90 -11.46 10.74
N ILE A 43 5.00 -12.79 10.67
CA ILE A 43 6.04 -13.55 11.37
C ILE A 43 7.44 -13.18 10.87
N GLU A 44 7.64 -13.15 9.54
CA GLU A 44 8.94 -12.84 8.93
C GLU A 44 9.42 -11.42 9.26
N ASN A 45 8.48 -10.48 9.48
CA ASN A 45 8.79 -9.08 9.76
C ASN A 45 8.60 -8.69 11.23
N ASN A 46 8.39 -9.64 12.14
CA ASN A 46 8.13 -9.41 13.57
C ASN A 46 6.98 -8.42 13.84
N LEU A 47 5.97 -8.40 12.96
CA LEU A 47 4.78 -7.57 13.10
C LEU A 47 3.71 -8.31 13.92
N SER A 48 3.01 -7.56 14.76
CA SER A 48 1.94 -8.09 15.59
C SER A 48 0.58 -8.00 14.92
N ASN A 49 -0.41 -8.72 15.46
CA ASN A 49 -1.81 -8.55 15.04
C ASN A 49 -2.32 -7.12 15.22
N ASN A 50 -1.72 -6.35 16.15
CA ASN A 50 -2.02 -4.94 16.31
C ASN A 50 -1.59 -4.09 15.10
N ASP A 51 -0.43 -4.38 14.51
CA ASP A 51 0.05 -3.72 13.28
C ASP A 51 -0.84 -4.05 12.09
N LEU A 52 -1.33 -5.28 12.00
CA LEU A 52 -2.31 -5.70 11.00
C LEU A 52 -3.63 -4.94 11.16
N ALA A 53 -4.16 -4.86 12.38
CA ALA A 53 -5.39 -4.13 12.66
C ALA A 53 -5.23 -2.63 12.34
N GLU A 54 -4.09 -2.04 12.64
CA GLU A 54 -3.80 -0.65 12.30
C GLU A 54 -3.69 -0.45 10.78
N ALA A 55 -3.04 -1.37 10.07
CA ALA A 55 -2.94 -1.34 8.61
C ALA A 55 -4.33 -1.40 7.95
N VAL A 56 -5.20 -2.30 8.42
CA VAL A 56 -6.61 -2.40 7.97
C VAL A 56 -7.38 -1.13 8.29
N ARG A 57 -7.25 -0.57 9.50
CA ARG A 57 -7.92 0.67 9.90
C ARG A 57 -7.52 1.82 8.97
N LYS A 58 -6.22 2.04 8.78
CA LYS A 58 -5.67 3.07 7.89
C LYS A 58 -6.17 2.88 6.45
N LEU A 59 -6.30 1.64 6.00
CA LEU A 59 -6.78 1.33 4.65
C LEU A 59 -8.27 1.69 4.49
N ASN A 60 -9.11 1.34 5.47
CA ASN A 60 -10.52 1.72 5.50
C ASN A 60 -10.70 3.25 5.57
N GLU A 61 -9.90 3.96 6.37
CA GLU A 61 -9.90 5.42 6.45
C GLU A 61 -9.53 6.08 5.11
N ASN A 62 -8.59 5.48 4.36
CA ASN A 62 -8.21 5.97 3.04
C ASN A 62 -9.24 5.63 1.96
N GLN A 63 -9.83 4.43 1.99
CA GLN A 63 -10.92 4.06 1.07
C GLN A 63 -12.16 4.95 1.26
N SER A 64 -12.42 5.38 2.50
CA SER A 64 -13.53 6.29 2.81
C SER A 64 -13.37 7.69 2.18
N LYS A 65 -12.13 8.09 1.83
CA LYS A 65 -11.86 9.35 1.13
C LYS A 65 -12.00 9.24 -0.39
N ASP A 66 -11.83 8.04 -0.94
CA ASP A 66 -11.97 7.77 -2.38
C ASP A 66 -13.41 7.35 -2.78
N CYS A 67 -14.23 6.93 -1.81
CA CYS A 67 -15.60 6.46 -2.05
C CYS A 67 -16.62 7.60 -2.35
N CYS A 68 -16.20 8.87 -2.30
CA CYS A 68 -17.06 10.02 -2.58
C CYS A 68 -16.92 10.56 -4.02
N ILE A 69 -16.53 9.76 -5.00
CA ILE A 69 -16.89 10.08 -6.38
C ILE A 69 -18.35 9.67 -6.55
N GLU A 70 -19.23 10.58 -6.15
CA GLU A 70 -20.62 10.59 -6.58
C GLU A 70 -20.65 10.24 -8.06
N LYS A 71 -21.41 9.20 -8.41
CA LYS A 71 -21.96 9.07 -9.76
C LYS A 71 -22.96 10.21 -9.98
N SER A 72 -22.46 11.43 -10.10
CA SER A 72 -23.21 12.61 -10.47
C SER A 72 -22.60 13.13 -11.77
N ASN A 73 -22.91 12.45 -12.87
CA ASN A 73 -23.08 13.14 -14.14
C ASN A 73 -23.98 12.32 -15.08
N VAL A 74 -25.18 12.87 -15.25
CA VAL A 74 -26.13 12.78 -16.38
C VAL A 74 -25.69 11.95 -17.58
#